data_AF-A0A1C4S0F8-F1
#
_entry.id   AF-A0A1C4S0F8-F1
#
_cell.length_a   1.000
_cell.length_b   1.000
_cell.length_c   1.000
_cell.angle_alpha   90.00
_cell.angle_beta   90.00
_cell.angle_gamma   90.00
#
_symmetry.space_group_name_H-M   'P 1'
#
loop_
_entity.id
_entity.type
_entity.pdbx_description
1 polymer ?
#
loop_
_entity_poly.entity_id
_entity_poly.type
_entity_poly.pdbx_seq_one_letter_code
_entity_poly.pdbx_strand_id
1 'polypeptide(L)'
;MGAWEDERWHDGGEAALRKRVAELVAAVRGTRRTVVLVTNEVGSGVVPATAAGRRFRDELGRLNAAVAAECEQVLLVVAGQVLVLRG
;
A
#
# COMPACT_ATOMS: atom_id res chain seq x y z
N MET A 1 -10.83 -8.02 -11.95
CA MET A 1 -11.62 -8.60 -10.84
C MET A 1 -11.08 -9.99 -10.54
N GLY A 2 -10.91 -10.37 -9.27
CA GLY A 2 -10.49 -11.72 -8.87
C GLY A 2 -9.05 -11.91 -8.38
N ALA A 3 -8.26 -10.84 -8.18
CA ALA A 3 -6.89 -10.97 -7.63
C ALA A 3 -6.84 -11.29 -6.12
N TRP A 4 -7.98 -11.16 -5.44
CA TRP A 4 -8.12 -11.30 -3.99
C TRP A 4 -8.96 -12.51 -3.57
N GLU A 5 -9.37 -13.33 -4.55
CA GLU A 5 -10.03 -14.62 -4.33
C GLU A 5 -9.06 -15.60 -3.69
N ASP A 6 -9.56 -16.46 -2.81
CA ASP A 6 -8.71 -17.32 -1.97
C ASP A 6 -7.86 -18.29 -2.81
N GLU A 7 -8.41 -18.92 -3.85
CA GLU A 7 -7.65 -19.83 -4.72
C GLU A 7 -6.44 -19.15 -5.36
N ARG A 8 -6.63 -17.99 -6.00
CA ARG A 8 -5.56 -17.22 -6.63
C ARG A 8 -4.58 -16.61 -5.64
N TRP A 9 -5.06 -16.25 -4.46
CA TRP A 9 -4.20 -15.72 -3.40
C TRP A 9 -3.22 -16.79 -2.92
N HIS A 10 -3.73 -17.99 -2.65
CA HIS A 10 -2.95 -19.13 -2.20
C HIS A 10 -2.10 -19.76 -3.32
N ASP A 11 -2.55 -19.69 -4.58
CA ASP A 11 -1.79 -20.07 -5.77
C ASP A 11 -0.78 -19.00 -6.21
N GLY A 12 0.03 -18.52 -5.25
CA GLY A 12 1.16 -17.64 -5.50
C GLY A 12 0.86 -16.14 -5.61
N GLY A 13 -0.41 -15.72 -5.53
CA GLY A 13 -0.80 -14.30 -5.54
C GLY A 13 -0.12 -13.49 -4.43
N GLU A 14 -0.01 -14.06 -3.23
CA GLU A 14 0.71 -13.41 -2.12
C GLU A 14 2.19 -13.19 -2.43
N ALA A 15 2.89 -14.24 -2.87
CA ALA A 15 4.31 -14.17 -3.19
C ALA A 15 4.58 -13.19 -4.34
N ALA A 16 3.72 -13.21 -5.37
CA ALA A 16 3.80 -12.28 -6.50
C ALA A 16 3.59 -10.83 -6.04
N LEU A 17 2.64 -10.57 -5.14
CA LEU A 17 2.44 -9.24 -4.57
C LEU A 17 3.67 -8.81 -3.77
N ARG A 18 4.16 -9.64 -2.85
CA ARG A 18 5.35 -9.36 -2.03
C ARG A 18 6.56 -9.02 -2.89
N LYS A 19 6.80 -9.78 -3.96
CA LYS A 19 7.87 -9.52 -4.93
C LYS A 19 7.73 -8.13 -5.57
N ARG A 20 6.54 -7.80 -6.07
CA ARG A 20 6.28 -6.48 -6.70
C ARG A 20 6.41 -5.32 -5.72
N VAL A 21 5.99 -5.51 -4.46
CA VAL A 21 6.18 -4.51 -3.40
C VAL A 21 7.68 -4.28 -3.15
N ALA A 22 8.47 -5.35 -3.04
CA ALA A 22 9.91 -5.24 -2.85
C ALA A 22 10.61 -4.55 -4.03
N GLU A 23 10.22 -4.87 -5.27
CA GLU A 23 10.72 -4.21 -6.48
C GLU A 23 10.38 -2.71 -6.50
N LEU A 24 9.16 -2.33 -6.12
CA LEU A 24 8.75 -0.93 -6.02
C LEU A 24 9.56 -0.18 -4.96
N VAL A 25 9.68 -0.75 -3.76
CA VAL A 25 10.47 -0.16 -2.65
C VAL A 25 11.93 0.03 -3.07
N ALA A 26 12.54 -0.96 -3.73
CA ALA A 26 13.90 -0.86 -4.24
C ALA A 26 14.04 0.24 -5.31
N ALA A 27 13.06 0.37 -6.20
CA ALA A 27 13.05 1.42 -7.23
C ALA A 27 12.91 2.82 -6.64
N VAL A 28 12.06 2.99 -5.63
CA VAL A 28 11.89 4.27 -4.90
C VAL A 28 13.18 4.62 -4.17
N ARG A 29 13.80 3.67 -3.47
CA ARG A 29 15.09 3.89 -2.78
C ARG A 29 16.23 4.24 -3.74
N GLY A 30 16.27 3.62 -4.92
CA GLY A 30 17.38 3.75 -5.87
C GLY A 30 17.30 4.94 -6.82
N THR A 31 16.16 5.60 -6.92
CA THR A 31 15.99 6.73 -7.85
C THR A 31 16.61 8.02 -7.30
N ARG A 32 17.12 8.86 -8.21
CA ARG A 32 17.59 10.23 -7.89
C ARG A 32 16.59 11.31 -8.31
N ARG A 33 15.45 10.90 -8.87
CA ARG A 33 14.39 11.81 -9.29
C ARG A 33 13.46 12.09 -8.13
N THR A 34 12.84 13.25 -8.14
CA THR A 34 11.70 13.53 -7.26
C THR A 34 10.56 12.58 -7.60
N VAL A 35 10.05 11.86 -6.60
CA VAL A 35 8.92 10.95 -6.73
C VAL A 35 7.81 11.42 -5.80
N VAL A 36 6.59 11.47 -6.32
CA VAL A 36 5.38 11.68 -5.53
C VAL A 36 4.53 10.43 -5.65
N LEU A 37 4.35 9.71 -4.54
CA LEU A 37 3.49 8.54 -4.46
C LEU A 37 2.15 8.95 -3.86
N VAL A 38 1.06 8.59 -4.53
CA VAL A 38 -0.30 8.80 -4.05
C VAL A 38 -0.94 7.44 -3.85
N THR A 39 -1.47 7.22 -2.66
CA THR A 39 -2.17 5.99 -2.27
C THR A 39 -3.35 6.34 -1.38
N ASN A 40 -4.29 5.41 -1.25
CA ASN A 40 -5.46 5.58 -0.40
C ASN A 40 -5.19 5.04 1.00
N GLU A 41 -5.76 5.72 2.00
CA GLU A 41 -5.84 5.17 3.35
C GLU A 41 -7.16 4.42 3.52
N VAL A 42 -7.07 3.12 3.82
CA VAL A 42 -8.22 2.20 3.93
C VAL A 42 -8.36 1.60 5.34
N GLY A 43 -7.44 1.92 6.24
CA GLY A 43 -7.41 1.46 7.63
C GLY A 43 -8.44 2.13 8.54
N SER A 44 -8.94 3.32 8.20
CA SER A 44 -9.81 4.11 9.10
C SER A 44 -11.31 3.84 8.97
N GLY A 45 -11.71 2.89 8.11
CA GLY A 45 -13.11 2.51 7.89
C GLY A 45 -13.55 1.24 8.63
N VAL A 46 -14.79 0.82 8.36
CA VAL A 46 -15.36 -0.45 8.86
C VAL A 46 -14.61 -1.64 8.28
N VAL A 47 -14.45 -2.70 9.07
CA VAL A 47 -13.85 -3.96 8.62
C VAL A 47 -14.71 -4.57 7.50
N PRO A 48 -14.13 -4.90 6.32
CA PRO A 48 -14.89 -5.53 5.25
C PRO A 48 -15.49 -6.88 5.66
N ALA A 49 -16.73 -7.14 5.22
CA ALA A 49 -17.42 -8.40 5.50
C ALA A 49 -16.75 -9.62 4.83
N THR A 50 -16.10 -9.41 3.69
CA THR A 50 -15.48 -10.48 2.89
C THR A 50 -14.01 -10.68 3.24
N ALA A 51 -13.52 -11.93 3.14
CA ALA A 51 -12.11 -12.25 3.32
C ALA A 51 -11.22 -11.51 2.30
N ALA A 52 -11.64 -11.48 1.04
CA ALA A 52 -10.99 -10.72 -0.03
C ALA A 52 -10.86 -9.22 0.31
N GLY A 53 -11.91 -8.61 0.86
CA GLY A 53 -11.90 -7.21 1.27
C GLY A 53 -10.93 -6.94 2.42
N ARG A 54 -10.94 -7.79 3.45
CA ARG A 54 -9.99 -7.69 4.58
C ARG A 54 -8.55 -7.81 4.10
N ARG A 55 -8.26 -8.79 3.25
CA ARG A 55 -6.95 -9.02 2.66
C ARG A 55 -6.47 -7.82 1.83
N PHE A 56 -7.32 -7.27 0.96
CA PHE A 56 -7.00 -6.06 0.21
C PHE A 56 -6.63 -4.90 1.13
N ARG A 57 -7.44 -4.65 2.16
CA ARG A 57 -7.21 -3.60 3.15
C ARG A 57 -5.87 -3.79 3.85
N ASP A 58 -5.59 -4.99 4.34
CA ASP A 58 -4.37 -5.29 5.09
C ASP A 58 -3.11 -5.16 4.22
N GLU A 59 -3.16 -5.66 2.98
CA GLU A 59 -2.01 -5.56 2.07
C GLU A 59 -1.78 -4.14 1.55
N LEU A 60 -2.84 -3.36 1.30
CA LEU A 60 -2.67 -1.95 0.96
C LEU A 60 -2.05 -1.18 2.12
N GLY A 61 -2.46 -1.44 3.37
CA GLY A 61 -1.84 -0.85 4.55
C GLY A 61 -0.37 -1.21 4.70
N ARG A 62 0.00 -2.49 4.46
CA ARG A 62 1.40 -2.93 4.45
C ARG A 62 2.22 -2.26 3.35
N LEU A 63 1.66 -2.12 2.15
CA LEU A 63 2.31 -1.40 1.05
C LEU A 63 2.52 0.07 1.42
N ASN A 64 1.48 0.76 1.93
CA ASN A 64 1.56 2.16 2.34
C ASN A 64 2.69 2.36 3.36
N ALA A 65 2.79 1.51 4.38
CA ALA A 65 3.85 1.56 5.38
C ALA A 65 5.25 1.31 4.77
N ALA A 66 5.37 0.34 3.86
CA ALA A 66 6.63 0.01 3.22
C ALA A 66 7.16 1.14 2.34
N VAL A 67 6.31 1.79 1.53
CA VAL A 67 6.75 2.93 0.70
C VAL A 67 6.98 4.18 1.54
N ALA A 68 6.16 4.43 2.57
CA ALA A 68 6.34 5.56 3.48
C ALA A 68 7.67 5.48 4.27
N ALA A 69 8.21 4.28 4.49
CA ALA A 69 9.52 4.09 5.10
C ALA A 69 10.68 4.61 4.23
N GLU A 70 10.50 4.63 2.90
CA GLU A 70 11.48 5.14 1.94
C GLU A 70 11.29 6.62 1.59
N CYS A 71 10.19 7.24 2.04
CA CYS A 71 9.90 8.64 1.79
C CYS A 71 10.44 9.54 2.91
N GLU A 72 10.98 10.70 2.53
CA GLU A 72 11.36 11.76 3.46
C GLU A 72 10.12 12.43 4.06
N GLN A 73 9.07 12.61 3.25
CA GLN A 73 7.81 13.25 3.64
C GLN A 73 6.64 12.28 3.50
N VAL A 74 5.77 12.27 4.51
CA VAL A 74 4.55 11.45 4.51
C VAL A 74 3.37 12.33 4.93
N LEU A 75 2.39 12.46 4.04
CA LEU A 75 1.26 13.35 4.20
C LEU A 75 -0.05 12.54 4.16
N LEU A 76 -0.97 12.89 5.05
CA LEU A 76 -2.37 12.46 4.96
C LEU A 76 -3.23 13.65 4.54
N VAL A 77 -4.00 13.50 3.46
CA VAL A 77 -4.90 14.55 2.98
C VAL A 77 -6.34 14.17 3.32
N VAL A 78 -7.02 15.02 4.08
CA VAL A 78 -8.42 14.84 4.50
C VAL A 78 -9.22 16.10 4.18
N ALA A 79 -10.29 15.97 3.38
CA ALA A 79 -11.11 17.10 2.95
C ALA A 79 -10.27 18.28 2.35
N GLY A 80 -9.21 17.95 1.61
CA GLY A 80 -8.29 18.93 1.02
C GLY A 80 -7.29 19.58 1.99
N GLN A 81 -7.33 19.22 3.27
CA GLN A 81 -6.39 19.69 4.29
C GLN A 81 -5.26 18.69 4.49
N VAL A 82 -4.04 19.19 4.68
CA VAL A 82 -2.83 18.37 4.84
C VAL A 82 -2.51 18.16 6.31
N LEU A 83 -2.34 16.90 6.70
CA LEU A 83 -1.73 16.50 7.97
C LEU A 83 -0.36 15.89 7.67
N VAL A 84 0.69 16.47 8.26
CA VAL A 84 2.06 15.95 8.14
C VAL A 84 2.26 14.83 9.15
N LEU A 85 2.47 13.60 8.67
CA LEU A 85 2.79 12.44 9.51
C LEU A 85 4.30 12.29 9.74
N ARG A 86 5.09 12.72 8.74
CA ARG A 86 6.54 12.85 8.78
C ARG A 86 6.94 14.00 7.84
N GLY A 87 7.85 14.86 8.28
CA GLY A 87 8.37 16.00 7.53
C GLY A 87 9.87 16.14 7.67
#